data_AF-A0A7V0IAJ9-F1
#
_entry.id   AF-A0A7V0IAJ9-F1
#
_cell.length_a   1.000
_cell.length_b   1.000
_cell.length_c   1.000
_cell.angle_alpha   90.00
_cell.angle_beta   90.00
_cell.angle_gamma   90.00
#
_symmetry.space_group_name_H-M   'P 1'
#
loop_
_entity.id
_entity.type
_entity.pdbx_description
1 polymer ?
#
loop_
_entity_poly.entity_id
_entity_poly.type
_entity_poly.pdbx_seq_one_letter_code
_entity_poly.pdbx_strand_id
1 'polypeptide(L)'
;MMDRVTKLSMMWLVLLGLIIPFAYAQSLDEAKKLNQEVVRFYHQGRYKEAVPFAKRTLEICKSLFGKENPNTATSYNNLALLYKKLGDYSKAESLLK
;
A
#
# COMPACT_ATOMS: atom_id res chain seq x y z
N MET A 1 -0.91 -44.71 8.36
CA MET A 1 0.32 -44.10 7.82
C MET A 1 -0.09 -43.23 6.64
N MET A 2 -0.01 -41.90 6.73
CA MET A 2 -0.41 -41.00 5.63
C MET A 2 0.56 -41.11 4.45
N ASP A 3 0.02 -41.14 3.24
CA ASP A 3 0.79 -41.18 2.01
C ASP A 3 1.50 -39.84 1.73
N ARG A 4 2.42 -39.86 0.77
CA ARG A 4 3.25 -38.69 0.43
C ARG A 4 2.41 -37.52 -0.07
N VAL A 5 1.33 -37.76 -0.83
CA VAL A 5 0.48 -36.70 -1.38
C VAL A 5 -0.28 -35.99 -0.26
N THR A 6 -0.81 -36.74 0.70
CA THR A 6 -1.53 -36.16 1.85
C THR A 6 -0.60 -35.36 2.76
N LYS A 7 0.65 -35.81 2.97
CA LYS A 7 1.67 -35.04 3.72
C LYS A 7 2.07 -33.75 3.00
N LEU A 8 2.27 -33.79 1.69
CA LEU A 8 2.56 -32.60 0.89
C LEU A 8 1.38 -31.62 0.91
N SER A 9 0.15 -32.09 0.70
CA SER A 9 -1.07 -31.26 0.73
C SER A 9 -1.25 -30.53 2.07
N MET A 10 -1.05 -31.22 3.19
CA MET A 10 -1.09 -30.59 4.52
C MET A 10 0.01 -29.55 4.71
N MET A 11 1.22 -29.81 4.21
CA MET A 11 2.33 -28.85 4.26
C MET A 11 1.98 -27.57 3.47
N TRP A 12 1.37 -27.71 2.29
CA TRP A 12 0.88 -26.56 1.52
C TRP A 12 -0.24 -25.79 2.23
N LEU A 13 -1.18 -26.47 2.91
CA LEU A 13 -2.25 -25.81 3.67
C LEU A 13 -1.73 -25.02 4.88
N VAL A 14 -0.77 -25.58 5.63
CA VAL A 14 -0.11 -24.88 6.75
C VAL A 14 0.66 -23.67 6.24
N LEU A 15 1.37 -23.81 5.11
CA LEU A 15 2.10 -22.71 4.50
C LEU A 15 1.16 -21.59 4.00
N LEU A 16 0.02 -21.92 3.39
CA LEU A 16 -0.99 -20.93 3.00
C LEU A 16 -1.51 -20.13 4.22
N GLY A 17 -1.74 -20.80 5.35
CA GLY A 17 -2.21 -20.18 6.59
C GLY A 17 -1.18 -19.28 7.30
N LEU A 18 0.11 -19.43 7.01
CA LEU A 18 1.17 -18.61 7.62
C LEU A 18 1.72 -17.55 6.67
N ILE A 19 1.92 -17.89 5.39
CA ILE A 19 2.58 -17.01 4.41
C ILE A 19 1.65 -15.87 3.99
N ILE A 20 0.36 -16.14 3.73
CA ILE A 20 -0.56 -15.09 3.26
C ILE A 20 -0.77 -14.02 4.34
N PRO A 21 -1.05 -14.35 5.61
CA PRO A 21 -1.18 -13.34 6.67
C PRO A 21 0.14 -12.63 6.98
N PHE A 22 1.28 -13.33 6.90
CA PHE A 22 2.60 -12.73 7.11
C PHE A 22 2.95 -11.72 6.02
N ALA A 23 2.82 -12.10 4.73
CA ALA A 23 3.07 -11.21 3.61
C ALA A 23 2.10 -10.01 3.60
N TYR A 24 0.84 -10.24 4.00
CA TYR A 24 -0.15 -9.19 4.20
C TYR A 24 0.30 -8.21 5.31
N ALA A 25 0.70 -8.72 6.47
CA ALA A 25 1.19 -7.92 7.58
C ALA A 25 2.46 -7.12 7.22
N GLN A 26 3.41 -7.73 6.52
CA GLN A 26 4.62 -7.07 6.05
C GLN A 26 4.30 -5.92 5.08
N SER A 27 3.41 -6.15 4.13
CA SER A 27 2.97 -5.13 3.17
C SER A 27 2.24 -3.98 3.89
N LEU A 28 1.44 -4.30 4.90
CA LEU A 28 0.75 -3.31 5.72
C LEU A 28 1.75 -2.43 6.49
N ASP A 29 2.79 -3.02 7.06
CA ASP A 29 3.81 -2.29 7.79
C ASP A 29 4.71 -1.44 6.87
N GLU A 30 5.01 -1.93 5.66
CA GLU A 30 5.66 -1.12 4.60
C GLU A 30 4.81 0.12 4.28
N ALA A 31 3.50 -0.05 4.03
CA ALA A 31 2.60 1.06 3.73
C ALA A 31 2.54 2.10 4.86
N LYS A 32 2.48 1.66 6.13
CA LYS A 32 2.50 2.57 7.28
C LYS A 32 3.79 3.38 7.34
N LYS A 33 4.95 2.73 7.17
CA LYS A 33 6.26 3.39 7.19
C LYS A 33 6.39 4.42 6.07
N LEU A 34 5.96 4.06 4.85
CA LEU A 34 5.97 4.99 3.71
C LEU A 34 5.05 6.19 3.96
N ASN A 35 3.87 5.96 4.54
CA ASN A 35 2.95 7.05 4.88
C ASN A 35 3.55 8.00 5.94
N GLN A 36 4.31 7.49 6.91
CA GLN A 36 5.05 8.33 7.86
C GLN A 36 6.09 9.20 7.16
N GLU A 37 6.83 8.67 6.19
CA GLU A 37 7.79 9.46 5.40
C GLU A 37 7.07 10.52 4.55
N VAL A 38 5.92 10.19 3.94
CA VAL A 38 5.08 11.17 3.21
C VAL A 38 4.71 12.34 4.11
N VAL A 39 4.18 12.05 5.31
CA VAL A 39 3.77 13.07 6.28
C VAL A 39 4.98 13.91 6.72
N ARG A 40 6.12 13.28 6.97
CA ARG A 40 7.36 13.96 7.33
C ARG A 40 7.82 14.94 6.25
N PHE A 41 7.92 14.50 5.00
CA PHE A 41 8.28 15.37 3.88
C PHE A 41 7.26 16.49 3.67
N TYR A 42 5.96 16.20 3.86
CA TYR A 42 4.90 17.20 3.77
C TYR A 42 5.09 18.33 4.78
N HIS A 43 5.36 18.01 6.05
CA HIS A 43 5.62 19.01 7.09
C HIS A 43 6.91 19.81 6.85
N GLN A 44 7.88 19.22 6.15
CA GLN A 44 9.11 19.91 5.72
C GLN A 44 8.92 20.75 4.44
N GLY A 45 7.73 20.76 3.83
CA GLY A 45 7.48 21.43 2.55
C GLY A 45 8.12 20.74 1.34
N ARG A 46 8.70 19.55 1.52
CA ARG A 46 9.43 18.77 0.51
C ARG A 46 8.48 17.89 -0.30
N TYR A 47 7.45 18.51 -0.89
CA TYR A 47 6.34 17.79 -1.52
C TYR A 47 6.78 16.89 -2.68
N LYS A 48 7.74 17.35 -3.49
CA LYS A 48 8.27 16.59 -4.63
C LYS A 48 8.92 15.27 -4.19
N GLU A 49 9.57 15.27 -3.03
CA GLU A 49 10.22 14.09 -2.46
C GLU A 49 9.21 13.14 -1.83
N ALA A 50 8.07 13.64 -1.34
CA ALA A 50 6.99 12.81 -0.80
C ALA A 50 6.24 12.00 -1.89
N VAL A 51 6.17 12.50 -3.14
CA VAL A 51 5.40 11.88 -4.24
C VAL A 51 5.74 10.39 -4.47
N PRO A 52 7.01 9.96 -4.62
CA PRO A 52 7.32 8.54 -4.83
C PRO A 52 6.85 7.65 -3.68
N PHE A 53 6.94 8.12 -2.43
CA PHE A 53 6.47 7.37 -1.24
C PHE A 53 4.95 7.26 -1.23
N ALA A 54 4.24 8.33 -1.58
CA ALA A 54 2.78 8.32 -1.67
C ALA A 54 2.28 7.40 -2.81
N LYS A 55 2.97 7.38 -3.96
CA LYS A 55 2.69 6.42 -5.05
C LYS A 55 2.87 4.98 -4.61
N ARG A 56 3.99 4.67 -3.94
CA ARG A 56 4.25 3.32 -3.45
C ARG A 56 3.21 2.87 -2.41
N THR A 57 2.84 3.77 -1.49
CA THR A 57 1.77 3.53 -0.51
C THR A 57 0.45 3.19 -1.20
N LEU A 58 0.08 3.96 -2.23
CA LEU A 58 -1.14 3.73 -3.00
C LEU A 58 -1.14 2.35 -3.70
N GLU A 59 -0.03 1.94 -4.32
CA GLU A 59 0.04 0.63 -4.97
C GLU A 59 -0.10 -0.53 -3.96
N ILE A 60 0.51 -0.41 -2.78
CA ILE A 60 0.34 -1.41 -1.72
C ILE A 60 -1.11 -1.46 -1.25
N CYS A 61 -1.73 -0.30 -0.97
CA CYS A 61 -3.12 -0.24 -0.54
C CYS A 61 -4.08 -0.83 -1.60
N LYS A 62 -3.87 -0.55 -2.89
CA LYS A 62 -4.64 -1.16 -3.97
C LYS A 62 -4.49 -2.68 -3.98
N SER A 63 -3.28 -3.20 -3.76
CA SER A 63 -3.02 -4.64 -3.73
C SER A 63 -3.63 -5.33 -2.51
N LEU A 64 -3.63 -4.68 -1.34
CA LEU A 64 -4.10 -5.29 -0.09
C LEU A 64 -5.61 -5.16 0.10
N PHE A 65 -6.19 -4.04 -0.32
CA PHE A 65 -7.55 -3.68 0.03
C PHE A 65 -8.49 -3.50 -1.17
N GLY A 66 -7.96 -3.40 -2.39
CA GLY A 66 -8.72 -3.05 -3.57
C GLY A 66 -8.98 -1.53 -3.68
N LYS A 67 -9.58 -1.11 -4.80
CA LYS A 67 -9.77 0.31 -5.15
C LYS A 67 -10.82 1.02 -4.28
N GLU A 68 -11.92 0.34 -3.98
CA GLU A 68 -13.07 0.91 -3.25
C GLU A 68 -12.82 1.04 -1.73
N ASN A 69 -11.68 0.56 -1.23
CA ASN A 69 -11.43 0.56 0.19
C ASN A 69 -11.08 1.98 0.72
N PRO A 70 -11.59 2.38 1.90
CA PRO A 70 -11.27 3.66 2.51
C PRO A 70 -9.77 3.95 2.69
N ASN A 71 -8.94 2.92 2.94
CA ASN A 71 -7.49 3.08 3.06
C ASN A 71 -6.85 3.42 1.71
N THR A 72 -7.36 2.82 0.63
CA THR A 72 -6.93 3.12 -0.74
C THR A 72 -7.36 4.54 -1.13
N ALA A 73 -8.60 4.92 -0.83
CA ALA A 73 -9.10 6.29 -1.03
C ALA A 73 -8.26 7.34 -0.26
N THR A 74 -7.86 7.04 0.98
CA THR A 74 -6.96 7.91 1.76
C THR A 74 -5.60 8.07 1.08
N SER A 75 -5.06 7.00 0.50
CA SER A 75 -3.78 7.03 -0.21
C SER A 75 -3.87 7.83 -1.52
N TYR A 76 -4.99 7.74 -2.24
CA TYR A 76 -5.29 8.61 -3.39
C TYR A 76 -5.32 10.09 -2.98
N ASN A 77 -6.06 10.42 -1.90
CA ASN A 77 -6.15 11.78 -1.37
C ASN A 77 -4.78 12.35 -0.98
N ASN A 78 -3.93 11.54 -0.33
CA ASN A 78 -2.58 11.97 0.05
C ASN A 78 -1.73 12.32 -1.17
N LEU A 79 -1.76 11.48 -2.22
CA LEU A 79 -1.02 11.75 -3.45
C LEU A 79 -1.58 12.96 -4.21
N ALA A 80 -2.91 13.11 -4.28
CA ALA A 80 -3.55 14.26 -4.91
C ALA A 80 -3.21 15.57 -4.18
N LEU A 81 -3.17 15.55 -2.83
CA LEU A 81 -2.78 16.70 -2.03
C LEU A 81 -1.34 17.15 -2.33
N LEU A 82 -0.41 16.20 -2.50
CA LEU A 82 0.96 16.52 -2.89
C LEU A 82 1.02 17.20 -4.26
N TYR A 83 0.28 16.69 -5.24
CA TYR A 83 0.20 17.31 -6.57
C TYR A 83 -0.41 18.71 -6.53
N LYS A 84 -1.46 18.92 -5.73
CA LYS A 84 -2.03 20.25 -5.46
C LYS A 84 -0.98 21.20 -4.88
N LYS A 85 -0.17 20.76 -3.92
CA LYS A 85 0.90 21.57 -3.33
C LYS A 85 2.03 21.90 -4.31
N LEU A 86 2.25 21.06 -5.31
CA LEU A 86 3.17 21.29 -6.42
C LEU A 86 2.58 22.13 -7.56
N GLY A 87 1.29 22.49 -7.49
CA GLY A 87 0.57 23.21 -8.54
C GLY A 87 0.12 22.34 -9.72
N ASP A 88 0.28 21.02 -9.65
CA ASP A 88 -0.12 20.09 -10.71
C ASP A 88 -1.57 19.60 -10.50
N TYR A 89 -2.52 20.53 -10.65
CA TYR A 89 -3.94 20.27 -10.41
C TYR A 89 -4.52 19.20 -11.35
N SER A 90 -4.02 19.11 -12.58
CA SER A 90 -4.46 18.10 -13.55
C SER A 90 -4.15 16.68 -13.06
N LYS A 91 -2.95 16.44 -12.51
CA LYS A 91 -2.63 15.13 -11.90
C LYS A 91 -3.43 14.88 -10.63
N ALA A 92 -3.65 15.90 -9.80
CA ALA A 92 -4.46 15.77 -8.59
C ALA A 92 -5.91 15.37 -8.93
N GLU A 93 -6.52 16.03 -9.91
CA GLU A 93 -7.88 15.74 -10.36
C GLU A 93 -7.98 14.34 -10.97
N SER A 94 -7.02 13.94 -11.80
CA SER A 94 -7.01 12.59 -12.41
C SER A 94 -6.93 11.45 -11.40
N LEU A 95 -6.42 11.70 -10.19
CA LEU A 95 -6.37 10.71 -9.11
C LEU A 95 -7.68 10.59 -8.33
N LEU A 96 -8.58 11.56 -8.44
CA LEU A 96 -9.83 11.65 -7.69
C LEU A 96 -11.08 11.42 -8.55
N LYS A 97 -10.89 11.17 -9.85
CA LYS A 97 -11.92 10.80 -10.83
C LYS A 97 -12.06 9.28 -10.89
#